data_AF-T1C310-F1
#
_entry.id   AF-T1C310-F1
#
_cell.length_a   1.000
_cell.length_b   1.000
_cell.length_c   1.000
_cell.angle_alpha   90.00
_cell.angle_beta   90.00
_cell.angle_gamma   90.00
#
_symmetry.space_group_name_H-M   'P 1'
#
loop_
_entity.id
_entity.type
_entity.pdbx_description
1 polymer ?
#
loop_
_entity_poly.entity_id
_entity_poly.type
_entity_poly.pdbx_seq_one_letter_code
_entity_poly.pdbx_strand_id
1 'polypeptide(L)'
;MDAFLADFDLYFAKLFDGLRHDSGDPVTWGEKALAHYERLRIDAHTKRLVFSDSLTLSKALALHAHFADRVPCSFGIGTRLTNDMGIPALDIVMKLAECNGQPVAKLSDSPGKTLCDDETF
;
A
#
# COMPACT_ATOMS: atom_id res chain seq x y z
N MET A 1 2.91 6.39 4.74
CA MET A 1 3.94 6.62 3.72
C MET A 1 5.05 7.52 4.23
N ASP A 2 4.80 8.74 4.69
CA ASP A 2 5.91 9.66 5.05
C ASP A 2 6.76 9.14 6.20
N ALA A 3 6.13 8.64 7.28
CA ALA A 3 6.85 7.97 8.38
C ALA A 3 7.64 6.74 7.88
N PHE A 4 7.02 5.91 7.03
CA PHE A 4 7.68 4.74 6.44
C PHE A 4 8.92 5.13 5.60
N LEU A 5 8.83 6.18 4.78
CA LEU A 5 9.95 6.62 3.94
C LEU A 5 11.10 7.25 4.76
N ALA A 6 10.83 7.76 5.96
CA ALA A 6 11.87 8.19 6.88
C ALA A 6 12.72 7.00 7.37
N ASP A 7 12.08 5.85 7.61
CA ASP A 7 12.74 4.61 8.08
C ASP A 7 13.29 3.76 6.92
N PHE A 8 12.72 3.87 5.72
CA PHE A 8 13.08 3.07 4.55
C PHE A 8 14.35 3.60 3.87
N ASP A 9 15.49 3.44 4.52
CA ASP A 9 16.80 3.93 4.06
C ASP A 9 17.37 3.15 2.84
N LEU A 10 18.61 3.48 2.44
CA LEU A 10 19.29 2.83 1.31
C LEU A 10 19.47 1.31 1.52
N TYR A 11 19.72 0.87 2.75
CA TYR A 11 19.92 -0.54 3.04
C TYR A 11 18.62 -1.31 2.78
N PHE A 12 17.51 -0.85 3.36
CA PHE A 12 16.22 -1.49 3.14
C PHE A 12 15.74 -1.36 1.69
N ALA A 13 15.90 -0.18 1.08
CA ALA A 13 15.51 0.03 -0.30
C ALA A 13 16.28 -0.85 -1.30
N LYS A 14 17.51 -1.28 -0.97
CA LYS A 14 18.24 -2.29 -1.74
C LYS A 14 17.78 -3.71 -1.45
N LEU A 15 17.53 -4.03 -0.18
CA LEU A 15 17.16 -5.37 0.27
C LEU A 15 15.78 -5.81 -0.24
N PHE A 16 14.79 -4.92 -0.26
CA PHE A 16 13.43 -5.24 -0.67
C PHE A 16 13.23 -5.07 -2.18
N ASP A 17 12.50 -5.99 -2.79
CA ASP A 17 12.18 -6.00 -4.23
C ASP A 17 11.13 -4.96 -4.63
N GLY A 18 10.48 -4.30 -3.68
CA GLY A 18 9.39 -3.39 -3.98
C GLY A 18 8.57 -2.98 -2.77
N LEU A 19 7.46 -2.28 -3.04
CA LEU A 19 6.54 -1.76 -2.04
C LEU A 19 5.09 -2.13 -2.39
N ARG A 20 4.23 -2.18 -1.38
CA ARG A 20 2.79 -2.45 -1.54
C ARG A 20 1.93 -1.27 -1.08
N HIS A 21 1.06 -0.79 -1.96
CA HIS A 21 0.03 0.20 -1.66
C HIS A 21 -1.24 -0.47 -1.14
N ASP A 22 -1.59 -0.16 0.09
CA ASP A 22 -2.73 -0.76 0.82
C ASP A 22 -3.71 0.27 1.41
N SER A 23 -3.45 1.57 1.23
CA SER A 23 -4.31 2.65 1.69
C SER A 23 -3.88 4.02 1.13
N GLY A 24 -4.83 4.93 0.95
CA GLY A 24 -4.56 6.30 0.51
C GLY A 24 -4.73 6.48 -0.99
N ASP A 25 -4.29 7.63 -1.50
CA ASP A 25 -4.30 7.88 -2.95
C ASP A 25 -3.13 7.11 -3.61
N PRO A 26 -3.43 6.14 -4.51
CA PRO A 26 -2.40 5.27 -5.09
C PRO A 26 -1.42 6.02 -5.98
N VAL A 27 -1.84 7.11 -6.64
CA VAL A 27 -0.97 7.91 -7.50
C VAL A 27 0.03 8.67 -6.64
N THR A 28 -0.44 9.41 -5.64
CA THR A 28 0.41 10.14 -4.69
C THR A 28 1.38 9.21 -3.98
N TRP A 29 0.92 8.04 -3.55
CA TRP A 29 1.78 7.02 -2.94
C TRP A 29 2.87 6.52 -3.90
N GLY A 30 2.52 6.24 -5.15
CA GLY A 30 3.46 5.76 -6.17
C GLY A 30 4.49 6.82 -6.55
N GLU A 31 4.09 8.08 -6.69
CA GLU A 31 5.02 9.19 -6.94
C GLU A 31 5.99 9.40 -5.77
N LYS A 32 5.51 9.29 -4.52
CA LYS A 32 6.38 9.34 -3.33
C LYS A 32 7.39 8.19 -3.32
N ALA A 33 6.98 6.98 -3.69
CA ALA A 33 7.88 5.83 -3.80
C ALA A 33 8.97 6.04 -4.87
N LEU A 34 8.59 6.53 -6.05
CA LEU A 34 9.53 6.79 -7.14
C LEU A 34 10.52 7.91 -6.79
N ALA A 35 10.04 9.03 -6.25
CA ALA A 35 10.90 10.12 -5.79
C ALA A 35 11.89 9.66 -4.71
N HIS A 36 11.47 8.73 -3.84
CA HIS A 36 12.34 8.16 -2.83
C HIS A 36 13.43 7.26 -3.42
N TYR A 37 13.09 6.39 -4.38
CA TYR A 37 14.08 5.59 -5.09
C TYR A 37 15.08 6.46 -5.85
N GLU A 38 14.61 7.51 -6.53
CA GLU A 38 15.46 8.47 -7.22
C GLU A 38 16.43 9.18 -6.25
N ARG A 39 15.94 9.67 -5.11
CA ARG A 39 16.76 10.29 -4.06
C ARG A 39 17.86 9.36 -3.56
N LEU A 40 17.57 8.06 -3.46
CA LEU A 40 18.51 7.02 -3.05
C LEU A 40 19.38 6.48 -4.20
N ARG A 41 19.21 7.01 -5.42
CA ARG A 41 19.90 6.56 -6.65
C ARG A 41 19.68 5.08 -6.95
N ILE A 42 18.45 4.62 -6.73
CA ILE A 42 18.00 3.26 -7.05
C ILE A 42 17.23 3.29 -8.36
N ASP A 43 17.56 2.37 -9.27
CA ASP A 43 16.79 2.17 -10.49
C ASP A 43 15.43 1.54 -10.16
N ALA A 44 14.36 2.31 -10.32
CA ALA A 44 12.99 1.87 -10.06
C ALA A 44 12.54 0.70 -10.95
N HIS A 45 13.17 0.49 -12.13
CA HIS A 45 12.86 -0.66 -12.99
C HIS A 45 13.27 -1.99 -12.36
N THR A 46 14.19 -1.97 -11.38
CA THR A 46 14.57 -3.15 -10.60
C THR A 46 13.62 -3.46 -9.44
N LYS A 47 12.63 -2.59 -9.21
CA LYS A 47 11.67 -2.67 -8.12
C LYS A 47 10.28 -3.02 -8.64
N ARG A 48 9.32 -3.22 -7.72
CA ARG A 48 7.92 -3.45 -8.04
C ARG A 48 6.99 -2.65 -7.14
N LEU A 49 6.00 -2.00 -7.73
CA LEU A 49 4.87 -1.43 -6.98
C LEU A 49 3.68 -2.39 -7.08
N VAL A 50 3.21 -2.86 -5.93
CA VAL A 50 2.02 -3.72 -5.82
C VAL A 50 0.86 -2.89 -5.31
N PHE A 51 -0.18 -2.70 -6.13
CA PHE A 51 -1.40 -2.01 -5.71
C PHE A 51 -2.44 -3.03 -5.26
N SER A 52 -2.99 -2.89 -4.05
CA SER A 52 -3.98 -3.83 -3.50
C SER A 52 -5.20 -3.19 -2.84
N ASP A 53 -5.23 -1.86 -2.69
CA ASP A 53 -6.37 -1.20 -2.04
C ASP A 53 -7.61 -1.14 -2.95
N SER A 54 -8.58 -2.01 -2.66
CA SER A 54 -9.97 -1.92 -3.14
C SER A 54 -10.09 -1.66 -4.66
N LEU A 55 -9.26 -2.38 -5.42
CA LEU A 55 -9.11 -2.17 -6.86
C LEU A 55 -10.31 -2.68 -7.65
N THR A 56 -10.60 -1.98 -8.75
CA THR A 56 -11.39 -2.47 -9.89
C THR A 56 -10.46 -2.64 -11.09
N LEU A 57 -10.87 -3.37 -12.12
CA LEU A 57 -10.09 -3.48 -13.35
C LEU A 57 -9.78 -2.11 -13.98
N SER A 58 -10.77 -1.21 -14.02
CA SER A 58 -10.57 0.15 -14.55
C SER A 58 -9.53 0.95 -13.75
N LYS A 59 -9.54 0.84 -12.41
CA LYS A 59 -8.52 1.48 -11.56
C LYS A 59 -7.14 0.88 -11.81
N ALA A 60 -7.03 -0.45 -11.91
CA ALA A 60 -5.78 -1.13 -12.18
C ALA A 60 -5.18 -0.71 -13.53
N LEU A 61 -6.01 -0.62 -14.58
CA LEU A 61 -5.58 -0.17 -15.91
C LEU A 61 -5.12 1.30 -15.90
N ALA A 62 -5.84 2.18 -15.20
CA ALA A 62 -5.45 3.58 -15.06
C ALA A 62 -4.09 3.72 -14.34
N LEU A 63 -3.88 2.96 -13.26
CA LEU A 63 -2.61 2.94 -12.54
C LEU A 63 -1.48 2.35 -13.38
N HIS A 64 -1.75 1.27 -14.14
CA HIS A 64 -0.79 0.72 -15.07
C HIS A 64 -0.38 1.76 -16.13
N ALA A 65 -1.34 2.45 -16.74
CA ALA A 65 -1.06 3.49 -17.73
C ALA A 65 -0.23 4.65 -17.14
N HIS A 66 -0.41 4.96 -15.85
CA HIS A 66 0.34 6.03 -15.16
C HIS A 66 1.79 5.63 -14.81
N PHE A 67 2.03 4.37 -14.45
CA PHE A 67 3.32 3.94 -13.85
C PHE A 67 4.15 2.94 -14.67
N ALA A 68 3.56 2.21 -15.62
CA ALA A 68 4.20 1.03 -16.21
C ALA A 68 5.53 1.32 -16.93
N ASP A 69 5.70 2.53 -17.49
CA ASP A 69 6.95 2.94 -18.14
C ASP A 69 8.06 3.33 -17.16
N ARG A 70 7.75 3.49 -15.87
CA ARG A 70 8.68 3.97 -14.83
C ARG A 70 9.02 2.90 -13.79
N VAL A 71 8.11 1.95 -13.56
CA VAL A 71 8.28 0.88 -12.58
C VAL A 71 7.36 -0.31 -12.87
N PRO A 72 7.86 -1.56 -12.75
CA PRO A 72 7.02 -2.75 -12.81
C PRO A 72 5.85 -2.67 -11.82
N CYS A 73 4.64 -2.84 -12.34
CA CYS A 73 3.42 -2.81 -11.54
C CYS A 73 2.80 -4.21 -11.40
N SER A 74 2.19 -4.47 -10.25
CA SER A 74 1.35 -5.65 -10.00
C SER A 74 0.08 -5.24 -9.26
N PHE A 75 -1.02 -5.95 -9.50
CA PHE A 75 -2.33 -5.59 -8.98
C PHE A 75 -2.97 -6.76 -8.23
N GLY A 76 -3.20 -6.58 -6.93
CA GLY A 76 -3.93 -7.51 -6.09
C GLY A 76 -5.41 -7.14 -6.06
N ILE A 77 -6.25 -7.86 -6.80
CA ILE A 77 -7.69 -7.61 -6.85
C ILE A 77 -8.42 -8.73 -6.10
N GLY A 78 -9.02 -8.39 -4.95
CA GLY A 78 -9.72 -9.34 -4.08
C GLY A 78 -11.22 -9.43 -4.40
N THR A 79 -12.05 -8.79 -3.56
CA THR A 79 -13.52 -8.87 -3.57
C THR A 79 -14.15 -8.71 -4.97
N ARG A 80 -13.61 -7.83 -5.82
CA ARG A 80 -14.13 -7.61 -7.18
C ARG A 80 -13.95 -8.78 -8.13
N LEU A 81 -13.06 -9.73 -7.84
CA LEU A 81 -12.93 -10.97 -8.61
C LEU A 81 -13.64 -12.14 -7.93
N THR A 82 -13.59 -12.21 -6.60
CA THR A 82 -14.08 -13.38 -5.85
C THR A 82 -15.53 -13.26 -5.39
N ASN A 83 -16.13 -12.08 -5.45
CA ASN A 83 -17.53 -11.84 -5.08
C ASN A 83 -18.18 -10.83 -6.04
N ASP A 84 -18.42 -11.27 -7.28
CA ASP A 84 -18.96 -10.45 -8.38
C ASP A 84 -20.24 -11.05 -9.01
N MET A 85 -21.10 -11.64 -8.17
CA MET A 85 -22.36 -12.26 -8.63
C MET A 85 -23.59 -11.36 -8.38
N GLY A 86 -23.39 -10.05 -8.23
CA GLY A 86 -24.45 -9.08 -7.94
C GLY A 86 -24.94 -9.05 -6.49
N ILE A 87 -24.36 -9.88 -5.61
CA ILE A 87 -24.65 -9.89 -4.17
C ILE A 87 -23.62 -8.99 -3.46
N PRO A 88 -24.05 -8.04 -2.60
CA PRO A 88 -23.13 -7.23 -1.81
C PRO A 88 -22.23 -8.11 -0.93
N ALA A 89 -20.92 -7.88 -1.00
CA ALA A 89 -19.97 -8.55 -0.12
C ALA A 89 -20.17 -8.09 1.34
N LEU A 90 -20.05 -9.03 2.28
CA LEU A 90 -20.00 -8.70 3.70
C LEU A 90 -18.67 -7.99 4.01
N ASP A 91 -18.75 -6.86 4.72
CA ASP A 91 -17.57 -6.13 5.20
C ASP A 91 -17.18 -6.67 6.58
N ILE A 92 -16.30 -7.68 6.58
CA ILE A 92 -15.85 -8.38 7.79
C ILE A 92 -14.33 -8.30 7.85
N VAL A 93 -13.81 -7.92 9.01
CA VAL A 93 -12.37 -7.81 9.27
C VAL A 93 -12.01 -8.56 10.55
N MET A 94 -10.83 -9.17 10.57
CA MET A 94 -10.17 -9.67 11.77
C MET A 94 -8.84 -8.96 11.90
N LYS A 95 -8.56 -8.39 13.08
CA LYS A 95 -7.39 -7.56 13.32
C LYS A 95 -6.68 -8.01 14.60
N LEU A 96 -5.37 -7.83 14.62
CA LEU A 96 -4.58 -8.00 15.84
C LEU A 96 -4.89 -6.81 16.76
N ALA A 97 -5.36 -7.10 17.98
CA ALA A 97 -5.67 -6.08 18.99
C ALA A 97 -4.55 -5.95 20.03
N GLU A 98 -3.88 -7.05 20.37
CA GLU A 98 -2.85 -7.09 21.41
C GLU A 98 -1.76 -8.12 21.05
N CYS A 99 -0.51 -7.83 21.45
CA CYS A 99 0.59 -8.79 21.42
C CYS A 99 1.43 -8.65 22.69
N ASN A 100 1.75 -9.76 23.36
CA ASN A 100 2.52 -9.80 24.61
C ASN A 100 1.95 -8.88 25.72
N GLY A 101 0.61 -8.81 25.86
CA GLY A 101 -0.01 -7.94 26.87
C GLY A 101 0.01 -6.45 26.54
N GLN A 102 0.41 -6.07 25.32
CA GLN A 102 0.51 -4.68 24.89
C GLN A 102 -0.42 -4.40 23.70
N PRO A 103 -1.13 -3.26 23.69
CA PRO A 103 -1.98 -2.88 22.56
C PRO A 103 -1.13 -2.65 21.29
N VAL A 104 -1.72 -2.91 20.14
CA VAL A 104 -1.11 -2.62 18.84
C VAL A 104 -2.02 -1.75 17.99
N ALA A 105 -1.43 -0.93 17.12
CA ALA A 105 -2.16 -0.04 16.23
C ALA A 105 -1.72 -0.21 14.77
N LYS A 106 -2.65 0.04 13.85
CA LYS A 106 -2.36 0.26 12.42
C LYS A 106 -2.76 1.67 12.05
N LEU A 107 -1.77 2.51 11.75
CA LEU A 107 -1.98 3.84 11.18
C LEU A 107 -2.06 3.71 9.65
N SER A 108 -3.05 4.37 9.06
CA SER A 108 -3.31 4.36 7.62
C SER A 108 -2.94 5.69 6.99
N ASP A 109 -2.58 5.68 5.70
CA ASP A 109 -2.36 6.91 4.92
C ASP A 109 -3.66 7.66 4.57
N SER A 110 -4.82 7.08 4.88
CA SER A 110 -6.12 7.75 4.80
C SER A 110 -6.49 8.36 6.16
N PRO A 111 -6.68 9.69 6.26
CA PRO A 111 -7.18 10.33 7.47
C PRO A 111 -8.50 9.69 7.92
N GLY A 112 -8.62 9.34 9.21
CA GLY A 112 -9.83 8.73 9.78
C GLY A 112 -9.89 7.20 9.76
N LYS A 113 -8.85 6.50 9.27
CA LYS A 113 -8.70 5.03 9.41
C LYS A 113 -7.69 4.64 10.50
N THR A 114 -7.62 5.41 11.59
CA THR A 114 -6.85 5.03 12.77
C THR A 114 -7.64 4.00 13.56
N LEU A 115 -7.02 2.87 13.88
CA LEU A 115 -7.61 1.88 14.78
C LEU A 115 -6.68 1.70 15.98
N CYS A 116 -7.09 2.28 17.10
CA CYS A 116 -6.51 2.08 18.42
C CYS A 116 -7.59 2.44 19.43
N ASP A 117 -7.84 1.56 20.40
CA ASP A 117 -8.78 1.82 21.50
C ASP A 117 -8.08 2.50 22.71
N ASP A 118 -6.76 2.70 22.63
CA ASP A 118 -5.96 3.40 23.64
C ASP A 118 -5.80 4.87 23.26
N GLU A 119 -6.31 5.77 24.12
CA GLU A 119 -6.29 7.22 23.93
C GLU A 119 -4.90 7.86 24.10
N THR A 120 -3.89 7.12 24.56
CA THR A 120 -2.52 7.64 24.74
C THR A 120 -1.61 7.51 23.52
N PHE A 121 -2.09 6.92 22.42
CA PHE A 121 -1.38 6.77 21.14
C PHE A 121 -1.60 7.90 20.12
#